data_AF-A0A1G9Z4L1-F1
#
_entry.id   AF-A0A1G9Z4L1-F1
#
_cell.length_a   1.000
_cell.length_b   1.000
_cell.length_c   1.000
_cell.angle_alpha   90.00
_cell.angle_beta   90.00
_cell.angle_gamma   90.00
#
_symmetry.space_group_name_H-M   'P 1'
#
loop_
_entity.id
_entity.type
_entity.pdbx_description
1 polymer ?
#
loop_
_entity_poly.entity_id
_entity_poly.type
_entity_poly.pdbx_seq_one_letter_code
_entity_poly.pdbx_strand_id
1 'polypeptide(L)'
;MSRQFAFVQAGKVEEVVPYIIDIGETSVSLENRVYSDIIKLYFVEIPEGLPVEAGWYYQQGMFRRPNADGSAPALIDIDAITQRYDTTTLDGAKAAKLTEINTACEQAITAGVDVTTTQGTEHFSLTANDQINIAFYEQQLSAGAAQVPYHADGALCRMFSADEIKDVAAAAARHKLYHITYCNHLRDYIKSLITIKEIDGVTYGMTLPEALQSNLTAILTAAGGTTDETTA
;
A
#
# COMPACT_ATOMS: atom_id res chain seq x y z
N MET A 1 14.04 -34.59 -9.14
CA MET A 1 12.89 -34.24 -10.01
C MET A 1 13.23 -32.93 -10.68
N SER A 2 13.58 -32.95 -11.96
CA SER A 2 13.97 -31.74 -12.70
C SER A 2 12.72 -31.13 -13.32
N ARG A 3 12.38 -29.89 -12.93
CA ARG A 3 11.28 -29.11 -13.51
C ARG A 3 11.85 -28.21 -14.61
N GLN A 4 11.20 -28.18 -15.77
CA GLN A 4 11.60 -27.34 -16.90
C GLN A 4 10.59 -26.21 -17.13
N PHE A 5 11.10 -25.02 -17.47
CA PHE A 5 10.32 -23.81 -17.70
C PHE A 5 10.69 -23.15 -19.03
N ALA A 6 9.75 -22.41 -19.64
CA ALA A 6 9.96 -21.68 -20.89
C ALA A 6 9.58 -20.21 -20.78
N PHE A 7 10.26 -19.35 -21.55
CA PHE A 7 10.02 -17.90 -21.63
C PHE A 7 9.41 -17.54 -22.98
N VAL A 8 8.46 -16.62 -23.02
CA VAL A 8 7.91 -16.09 -24.28
C VAL A 8 7.76 -14.58 -24.18
N GLN A 9 8.30 -13.86 -25.16
CA GLN A 9 8.10 -12.42 -25.35
C GLN A 9 6.97 -12.20 -26.37
N ALA A 10 5.97 -11.39 -26.02
CA ALA A 10 4.93 -10.99 -26.96
C ALA A 10 5.41 -9.84 -27.86
N GLY A 11 5.39 -10.03 -29.19
CA GLY A 11 5.24 -8.90 -30.12
C GLY A 11 6.23 -8.76 -31.29
N LYS A 12 7.41 -9.40 -31.28
CA LYS A 12 8.31 -9.52 -32.45
C LYS A 12 9.36 -10.58 -32.14
N VAL A 13 9.34 -11.69 -32.86
CA VAL A 13 10.40 -12.71 -32.79
C VAL A 13 11.53 -12.22 -33.68
N GLU A 14 12.58 -11.63 -33.10
CA GLU A 14 13.84 -11.45 -33.85
C GLU A 14 14.92 -12.45 -33.41
N GLU A 15 14.77 -13.15 -32.27
CA GLU A 15 15.59 -14.33 -31.96
C GLU A 15 14.94 -15.14 -30.83
N VAL A 16 14.73 -16.44 -31.04
CA VAL A 16 14.41 -17.38 -29.94
C VAL A 16 15.73 -17.94 -29.45
N VAL A 17 16.21 -17.48 -28.30
CA VAL A 17 17.39 -18.07 -27.66
C VAL A 17 16.92 -19.18 -26.72
N PRO A 18 17.16 -20.46 -27.01
CA PRO A 18 16.79 -21.54 -26.10
C PRO A 18 17.73 -21.51 -24.89
N TYR A 19 17.22 -21.12 -23.72
CA TYR A 19 17.88 -21.40 -22.45
C TYR A 19 17.14 -22.52 -21.73
N ILE A 20 17.83 -23.65 -21.58
CA ILE A 20 17.47 -24.70 -20.62
C ILE A 20 17.98 -24.21 -19.27
N ILE A 21 17.08 -23.83 -18.36
CA ILE A 21 17.48 -23.56 -16.97
C ILE A 21 17.40 -24.89 -16.21
N ASP A 22 18.56 -25.42 -15.85
CA ASP A 22 18.67 -26.50 -14.87
C ASP A 22 18.59 -25.88 -13.47
N ILE A 23 17.50 -26.16 -12.76
CA ILE A 23 17.30 -25.74 -11.37
C ILE A 23 17.56 -26.92 -10.44
N GLY A 24 18.85 -27.18 -10.20
CA GLY A 24 19.30 -27.91 -9.01
C GLY A 24 19.46 -26.94 -7.84
N GLU A 25 18.64 -27.11 -6.79
CA GLU A 25 18.68 -26.57 -5.40
C GLU A 25 19.23 -25.16 -5.10
N THR A 26 19.46 -24.31 -6.10
CA THR A 26 20.13 -23.02 -5.91
C THR A 26 19.33 -21.92 -6.59
N SER A 27 19.01 -20.90 -5.82
CA SER A 27 18.38 -19.65 -6.24
C SER A 27 19.01 -19.08 -7.52
N VAL A 28 18.21 -18.74 -8.53
CA VAL A 28 18.66 -17.93 -9.67
C VAL A 28 18.34 -16.48 -9.39
N SER A 29 19.40 -15.69 -9.16
CA SER A 29 19.41 -14.25 -9.30
C SER A 29 19.43 -13.92 -10.79
N LEU A 30 18.38 -13.26 -11.30
CA LEU A 30 18.43 -12.63 -12.62
C LEU A 30 19.32 -11.39 -12.51
N GLU A 31 20.61 -11.53 -12.80
CA GLU A 31 21.50 -10.38 -12.94
C GLU A 31 20.98 -9.44 -14.05
N ASN A 32 20.48 -8.29 -13.63
CA ASN A 32 20.53 -6.99 -14.32
C ASN A 32 20.50 -7.03 -15.85
N ARG A 33 19.34 -7.36 -16.44
CA ARG A 33 18.89 -6.76 -17.71
C ARG A 33 17.39 -6.49 -17.64
N VAL A 34 17.05 -5.22 -17.44
CA VAL A 34 15.68 -4.72 -17.59
C VAL A 34 15.33 -4.81 -19.08
N TYR A 35 14.64 -5.86 -19.48
CA TYR A 35 13.88 -5.85 -20.72
C TYR A 35 12.56 -5.16 -20.40
N SER A 36 12.46 -3.88 -20.76
CA SER A 36 11.31 -3.00 -20.49
C SER A 36 10.00 -3.47 -21.14
N ASP A 37 10.06 -4.49 -22.00
CA ASP A 37 8.96 -4.88 -22.89
C ASP A 37 8.49 -6.34 -22.68
N ILE A 38 8.88 -6.99 -21.58
CA ILE A 38 8.38 -8.35 -21.26
C ILE A 38 6.97 -8.24 -20.68
N ILE A 39 5.98 -8.35 -21.57
CA ILE A 39 4.57 -8.50 -21.23
C ILE A 39 4.34 -9.97 -20.86
N LYS A 40 4.39 -10.26 -19.56
CA LYS A 40 4.00 -11.51 -18.88
C LYS A 40 4.96 -12.71 -19.04
N LEU A 41 5.40 -13.21 -17.89
CA LEU A 41 6.03 -14.51 -17.71
C LEU A 41 4.94 -15.59 -17.54
N TYR A 42 5.06 -16.70 -18.26
CA TYR A 42 4.17 -17.86 -18.09
C TYR A 42 4.98 -19.04 -17.58
N PHE A 43 4.58 -19.59 -16.44
CA PHE A 43 5.11 -20.85 -15.93
C PHE A 43 4.16 -21.97 -16.37
N VAL A 44 4.65 -22.89 -17.19
CA VAL A 44 3.91 -24.09 -17.59
C VAL A 44 4.66 -25.29 -17.03
N GLU A 45 4.01 -26.10 -16.18
CA GLU A 45 4.58 -27.38 -15.75
C GLU A 45 4.57 -28.36 -16.93
N ILE A 46 5.74 -28.86 -17.30
CA ILE A 46 5.90 -29.90 -18.32
C ILE A 46 5.90 -31.26 -17.60
N PRO A 47 4.95 -32.17 -17.92
CA PRO A 47 4.97 -33.54 -17.40
C PRO A 47 6.28 -34.28 -17.70
N GLU A 48 6.77 -35.09 -16.75
CA GLU A 48 7.97 -35.91 -16.93
C GLU A 48 7.79 -36.88 -18.12
N GLY A 49 8.81 -36.97 -19.00
CA GLY A 49 8.83 -37.86 -20.17
C GLY A 49 8.57 -37.21 -21.53
N LEU A 50 8.39 -35.88 -21.59
CA LEU A 50 8.15 -35.17 -22.84
C LEU A 50 9.46 -34.66 -23.49
N PRO A 51 9.73 -34.96 -24.79
CA PRO A 51 10.95 -34.51 -25.45
C PRO A 51 10.90 -33.00 -25.71
N VAL A 52 12.00 -32.32 -25.33
CA VAL A 52 12.16 -30.86 -25.25
C VAL A 52 12.49 -30.20 -26.62
N GLU A 53 12.70 -31.00 -27.67
CA GLU A 53 13.26 -30.53 -28.94
C GLU A 53 12.22 -29.95 -29.93
N ALA A 54 10.91 -30.11 -29.69
CA ALA A 54 9.89 -29.60 -30.59
C ALA A 54 9.39 -28.22 -30.13
N GLY A 55 9.88 -27.17 -30.79
CA GLY A 55 9.56 -25.78 -30.50
C GLY A 55 8.05 -25.49 -30.41
N TRP A 56 7.68 -24.73 -29.38
CA TRP A 56 6.34 -24.18 -29.20
C TRP A 56 6.18 -22.92 -30.05
N TYR A 57 4.98 -22.68 -30.60
CA TYR A 57 4.70 -21.46 -31.36
C TYR A 57 3.30 -20.90 -31.06
N TYR A 58 3.13 -19.59 -31.27
CA TYR A 58 1.88 -18.86 -31.02
C TYR A 58 1.15 -18.56 -32.33
N GLN A 59 -0.10 -19.00 -32.45
CA GLN A 59 -0.91 -18.81 -33.66
C GLN A 59 -2.38 -18.59 -33.29
N GLN A 60 -3.00 -17.53 -33.83
CA GLN A 60 -4.43 -17.21 -33.61
C GLN A 60 -4.84 -17.15 -32.12
N GLY A 61 -4.00 -16.56 -31.27
CA GLY A 61 -4.35 -16.41 -29.84
C GLY A 61 -4.00 -17.61 -28.96
N MET A 62 -3.43 -18.69 -29.52
CA MET A 62 -3.20 -19.95 -28.79
C MET A 62 -1.75 -20.44 -28.95
N PHE A 63 -1.19 -21.02 -27.88
CA PHE A 63 0.07 -21.77 -27.92
C PHE A 63 -0.19 -23.17 -28.49
N ARG A 64 0.59 -23.56 -29.50
CA ARG A 64 0.48 -24.86 -30.17
C ARG A 64 1.82 -25.58 -30.12
N ARG A 65 1.76 -26.90 -29.97
CA ARG A 65 2.86 -27.83 -30.26
C ARG A 65 2.44 -28.70 -31.45
N PRO A 66 3.22 -28.89 -32.51
CA PRO A 66 2.88 -29.92 -33.49
C PRO A 66 3.01 -31.30 -32.83
N ASN A 67 2.03 -32.19 -33.03
CA ASN A 67 2.26 -33.60 -32.70
C ASN A 67 3.42 -34.14 -33.54
N ALA A 68 4.12 -35.18 -33.07
CA ALA A 68 5.25 -35.78 -33.79
C ALA A 68 4.87 -36.29 -35.20
N ASP A 69 3.58 -36.48 -35.46
CA ASP A 69 2.99 -36.90 -36.75
C ASP A 69 2.46 -35.73 -37.61
N GLY A 70 2.60 -34.47 -37.17
CA GLY A 70 2.12 -33.30 -37.88
C GLY A 70 0.62 -33.00 -37.73
N SER A 71 -0.10 -33.75 -36.89
CA SER A 71 -1.50 -33.43 -36.56
C SER A 71 -1.61 -32.27 -35.55
N ALA A 72 -2.78 -31.61 -35.53
CA ALA A 72 -3.02 -30.50 -34.60
C ALA A 72 -3.08 -31.01 -33.14
N PRO A 73 -2.39 -30.34 -32.19
CA PRO A 73 -2.30 -30.79 -30.80
C PRO A 73 -3.62 -30.66 -30.03
N ALA A 74 -3.67 -31.34 -28.88
CA ALA A 74 -4.62 -31.05 -27.82
C ALA A 74 -4.53 -29.57 -27.40
N LEU A 75 -5.69 -28.92 -27.33
CA LEU A 75 -5.84 -27.50 -27.02
C LEU A 75 -5.48 -27.27 -25.55
N ILE A 76 -4.53 -26.37 -25.29
CA ILE A 76 -4.37 -25.77 -23.96
C ILE A 76 -5.05 -24.42 -24.02
N ASP A 77 -6.22 -24.33 -23.40
CA ASP A 77 -6.97 -23.08 -23.27
C ASP A 77 -6.23 -22.14 -22.31
N ILE A 78 -5.57 -21.14 -22.90
CA ILE A 78 -4.86 -20.10 -22.15
C ILE A 78 -5.84 -19.24 -21.37
N ASP A 79 -7.06 -19.02 -21.86
CA ASP A 79 -8.07 -18.23 -21.16
C ASP A 79 -8.51 -18.95 -19.88
N ALA A 80 -8.60 -20.29 -19.91
CA ALA A 80 -8.86 -21.10 -18.70
C ALA A 80 -7.69 -21.09 -17.68
N ILE A 81 -6.43 -20.97 -18.14
CA ILE A 81 -5.27 -20.77 -17.26
C ILE A 81 -5.25 -19.33 -16.70
N THR A 82 -5.65 -18.36 -17.52
CA THR A 82 -5.75 -16.94 -17.15
C THR A 82 -6.89 -16.68 -16.17
N GLN A 83 -8.00 -17.43 -16.29
CA GLN A 83 -9.16 -17.35 -15.41
C GLN A 83 -8.91 -17.98 -14.02
N ARG A 84 -7.84 -18.77 -13.86
CA ARG A 84 -7.36 -19.28 -12.56
C ARG A 84 -6.41 -18.33 -11.82
N TYR A 85 -5.94 -17.25 -12.47
CA TYR A 85 -5.37 -16.09 -11.79
C TYR A 85 -6.51 -15.19 -11.30
N ASP A 86 -7.31 -15.79 -10.45
CA ASP A 86 -8.52 -15.28 -9.83
C ASP A 86 -8.16 -14.25 -8.75
N THR A 87 -8.67 -13.02 -8.85
CA THR A 87 -8.83 -11.99 -7.78
C THR A 87 -7.64 -11.63 -6.87
N THR A 88 -6.49 -12.26 -7.06
CA THR A 88 -5.20 -12.11 -6.38
C THR A 88 -4.24 -11.36 -7.31
N THR A 89 -4.73 -10.29 -7.95
CA THR A 89 -3.92 -9.46 -8.83
C THR A 89 -3.15 -8.43 -8.00
N LEU A 90 -2.03 -7.92 -8.51
CA LEU A 90 -1.29 -6.83 -7.88
C LEU A 90 -2.22 -5.65 -7.51
N ASP A 91 -3.19 -5.35 -8.38
CA ASP A 91 -4.20 -4.31 -8.13
C ASP A 91 -5.16 -4.68 -7.01
N GLY A 92 -5.56 -5.95 -6.90
CA GLY A 92 -6.34 -6.47 -5.77
C GLY A 92 -5.59 -6.36 -4.45
N ALA A 93 -4.30 -6.72 -4.43
CA ALA A 93 -3.43 -6.56 -3.26
C ALA A 93 -3.29 -5.08 -2.86
N LYS A 94 -3.07 -4.19 -3.82
CA LYS A 94 -3.05 -2.73 -3.57
C LYS A 94 -4.38 -2.24 -3.02
N ALA A 95 -5.52 -2.63 -3.60
CA ALA A 95 -6.84 -2.20 -3.13
C ALA A 95 -7.15 -2.67 -1.70
N ALA A 96 -6.78 -3.91 -1.37
CA ALA A 96 -6.92 -4.45 -0.02
C ALA A 96 -6.04 -3.69 0.97
N LYS A 97 -4.75 -3.49 0.65
CA LYS A 97 -3.82 -2.77 1.51
C LYS A 97 -4.20 -1.28 1.68
N LEU A 98 -4.71 -0.64 0.63
CA LEU A 98 -5.22 0.73 0.72
C LEU A 98 -6.44 0.81 1.64
N THR A 99 -7.35 -0.16 1.60
CA THR A 99 -8.49 -0.23 2.53
C THR A 99 -8.00 -0.37 3.97
N GLU A 100 -7.08 -1.30 4.22
CA GLU A 100 -6.45 -1.51 5.54
C GLU A 100 -5.80 -0.22 6.08
N ILE A 101 -4.97 0.45 5.25
CA ILE A 101 -4.29 1.68 5.65
C ILE A 101 -5.25 2.85 5.84
N ASN A 102 -6.32 2.96 5.03
CA ASN A 102 -7.33 4.00 5.22
C ASN A 102 -8.04 3.81 6.57
N THR A 103 -8.45 2.59 6.91
CA THR A 103 -9.06 2.29 8.20
C THR A 103 -8.11 2.58 9.36
N ALA A 104 -6.84 2.16 9.27
CA ALA A 104 -5.84 2.46 10.29
C ALA A 104 -5.58 3.98 10.42
N CYS A 105 -5.59 4.72 9.31
CA CYS A 105 -5.44 6.17 9.30
C CYS A 105 -6.58 6.87 10.02
N GLU A 106 -7.83 6.49 9.70
CA GLU A 106 -9.02 7.04 10.35
C GLU A 106 -9.00 6.73 11.85
N GLN A 107 -8.66 5.49 12.22
CA GLN A 107 -8.51 5.09 13.62
C GLN A 107 -7.45 5.94 14.33
N ALA A 108 -6.27 6.11 13.75
CA ALA A 108 -5.20 6.92 14.34
C ALA A 108 -5.62 8.38 14.54
N ILE A 109 -6.25 9.01 13.53
CA ILE A 109 -6.78 10.38 13.67
C ILE A 109 -7.82 10.45 14.78
N THR A 110 -8.76 9.50 14.82
CA THR A 110 -9.85 9.53 15.81
C THR A 110 -9.39 9.18 17.22
N ALA A 111 -8.32 8.39 17.35
CA ALA A 111 -7.69 8.10 18.64
C ALA A 111 -7.22 9.38 19.34
N GLY A 112 -6.91 10.43 18.59
CA GLY A 112 -6.82 11.77 19.15
C GLY A 112 -5.55 12.02 19.95
N VAL A 113 -5.64 12.93 20.93
CA VAL A 113 -4.45 13.56 21.53
C VAL A 113 -4.57 13.71 23.04
N ASP A 114 -3.43 13.60 23.71
CA ASP A 114 -3.29 13.99 25.11
C ASP A 114 -2.88 15.45 25.23
N VAL A 115 -3.57 16.20 26.08
CA VAL A 115 -3.34 17.63 26.29
C VAL A 115 -3.28 17.91 27.78
N THR A 116 -2.30 18.69 28.20
CA THR A 116 -2.21 19.15 29.59
C THR A 116 -3.16 20.31 29.80
N THR A 117 -4.11 20.13 30.71
CA THR A 117 -5.11 21.13 31.09
C THR A 117 -4.95 21.49 32.57
N THR A 118 -5.89 22.29 33.09
CA THR A 118 -5.94 22.58 34.54
C THR A 118 -6.24 21.35 35.41
N GLN A 119 -6.71 20.23 34.84
CA GLN A 119 -7.00 18.99 35.55
C GLN A 119 -5.86 17.95 35.44
N GLY A 120 -4.75 18.31 34.80
CA GLY A 120 -3.64 17.39 34.48
C GLY A 120 -3.65 17.01 33.01
N THR A 121 -3.02 15.89 32.66
CA THR A 121 -3.07 15.37 31.29
C THR A 121 -4.39 14.67 31.05
N GLU A 122 -5.16 15.19 30.09
CA GLU A 122 -6.46 14.67 29.69
C GLU A 122 -6.40 14.22 28.22
N HIS A 123 -7.16 13.18 27.88
CA HIS A 123 -7.24 12.64 26.54
C HIS A 123 -8.46 13.18 25.79
N PHE A 124 -8.29 13.51 24.51
CA PHE A 124 -9.35 14.02 23.65
C PHE A 124 -9.41 13.21 22.35
N SER A 125 -10.46 12.39 22.22
CA SER A 125 -10.82 11.78 20.94
C SER A 125 -11.10 12.85 19.89
N LEU A 126 -10.74 12.57 18.64
CA LEU A 126 -10.97 13.48 17.53
C LEU A 126 -11.94 12.87 16.53
N THR A 127 -13.12 12.44 16.99
CA THR A 127 -14.20 12.09 16.06
C THR A 127 -14.59 13.31 15.22
N ALA A 128 -15.33 13.09 14.13
CA ALA A 128 -15.80 14.21 13.30
C ALA A 128 -16.60 15.24 14.13
N ASN A 129 -17.37 14.78 15.12
CA ASN A 129 -18.13 15.66 16.00
C ASN A 129 -17.22 16.45 16.95
N ASP A 130 -16.19 15.81 17.52
CA ASP A 130 -15.24 16.49 18.41
C ASP A 130 -14.47 17.59 17.68
N GLN A 131 -14.02 17.31 16.45
CA GLN A 131 -13.35 18.30 15.62
C GLN A 131 -14.24 19.50 15.28
N ILE A 132 -15.53 19.26 15.00
CA ILE A 132 -16.52 20.33 14.78
C ILE A 132 -16.73 21.15 16.05
N ASN A 133 -16.87 20.48 17.19
CA ASN A 133 -17.07 21.13 18.49
C ASN A 133 -15.88 22.01 18.86
N ILE A 134 -14.65 21.50 18.73
CA ILE A 134 -13.42 22.25 18.99
C ILE A 134 -13.38 23.52 18.13
N ALA A 135 -13.59 23.40 16.81
CA ALA A 135 -13.60 24.55 15.91
C ALA A 135 -14.72 25.57 16.23
N PHE A 136 -15.90 25.09 16.58
CA PHE A 136 -17.02 25.94 17.00
C PHE A 136 -16.73 26.68 18.31
N TYR A 137 -16.09 26.01 19.27
CA TYR A 137 -15.70 26.63 20.53
C TYR A 137 -14.57 27.65 20.36
N GLU A 138 -13.57 27.38 19.52
CA GLU A 138 -12.56 28.37 19.15
C GLU A 138 -13.19 29.65 18.58
N GLN A 139 -14.20 29.51 17.72
CA GLN A 139 -14.93 30.65 17.17
C GLN A 139 -15.66 31.45 18.26
N GLN A 140 -16.35 30.77 19.19
CA GLN A 140 -17.05 31.44 20.29
C GLN A 140 -16.09 32.18 21.22
N LEU A 141 -14.96 31.57 21.57
CA LEU A 141 -13.93 32.17 22.41
C LEU A 141 -13.30 33.38 21.72
N SER A 142 -13.04 33.28 20.41
CA SER A 142 -12.55 34.40 19.59
C SER A 142 -13.56 35.55 19.49
N ALA A 143 -14.86 35.25 19.60
CA ALA A 143 -15.93 36.24 19.66
C ALA A 143 -16.15 36.85 21.06
N GLY A 144 -15.34 36.47 22.05
CA GLY A 144 -15.33 37.07 23.39
C GLY A 144 -16.02 36.24 24.48
N ALA A 145 -16.39 34.98 24.21
CA ALA A 145 -16.80 34.08 25.28
C ALA A 145 -15.63 33.85 26.25
N ALA A 146 -15.89 33.89 27.56
CA ALA A 146 -14.83 33.66 28.56
C ALA A 146 -14.46 32.18 28.69
N GLN A 147 -15.47 31.30 28.56
CA GLN A 147 -15.36 29.85 28.69
C GLN A 147 -16.44 29.17 27.87
N VAL A 148 -16.23 27.89 27.56
CA VAL A 148 -17.19 27.04 26.84
C VAL A 148 -17.41 25.72 27.58
N PRO A 149 -18.60 25.11 27.51
CA PRO A 149 -18.82 23.78 28.04
C PRO A 149 -18.18 22.73 27.13
N TYR A 150 -17.25 21.92 27.64
CA TYR A 150 -16.65 20.81 26.89
C TYR A 150 -16.20 19.67 27.83
N HIS A 151 -15.68 18.58 27.28
CA HIS A 151 -15.22 17.43 28.06
C HIS A 151 -14.00 16.75 27.43
N ALA A 152 -13.18 16.15 28.28
CA ALA A 152 -12.22 15.13 27.89
C ALA A 152 -12.90 13.74 27.86
N ASP A 153 -12.20 12.74 27.33
CA ASP A 153 -12.71 11.38 27.24
C ASP A 153 -12.93 10.77 28.63
N GLY A 154 -14.12 10.20 28.84
CA GLY A 154 -14.51 9.60 30.13
C GLY A 154 -14.72 10.60 31.29
N ALA A 155 -14.54 11.90 31.04
CA ALA A 155 -14.73 12.95 32.04
C ALA A 155 -16.14 13.58 31.98
N LEU A 156 -16.55 14.22 33.07
CA LEU A 156 -17.76 15.04 33.09
C LEU A 156 -17.54 16.37 32.36
N CYS A 157 -18.60 16.89 31.75
CA CYS A 157 -18.59 18.22 31.14
C CYS A 157 -18.25 19.31 32.17
N ARG A 158 -17.33 20.20 31.80
CA ARG A 158 -16.91 21.36 32.59
C ARG A 158 -16.70 22.57 31.71
N MET A 159 -16.53 23.73 32.34
CA MET A 159 -16.15 24.94 31.62
C MET A 159 -14.66 24.89 31.30
N PHE A 160 -14.31 24.95 30.02
CA PHE A 160 -12.95 25.08 29.53
C PHE A 160 -12.64 26.55 29.26
N SER A 161 -11.44 26.98 29.63
CA SER A 161 -10.95 28.34 29.35
C SER A 161 -10.58 28.51 27.86
N ALA A 162 -10.38 29.77 27.45
CA ALA A 162 -9.87 30.09 26.12
C ALA A 162 -8.50 29.43 25.85
N ASP A 163 -7.61 29.44 26.84
CA ASP A 163 -6.28 28.86 26.73
C ASP A 163 -6.36 27.33 26.63
N GLU A 164 -7.19 26.66 27.44
CA GLU A 164 -7.35 25.20 27.38
C GLU A 164 -7.88 24.75 26.01
N ILE A 165 -8.92 25.40 25.47
CA ILE A 165 -9.43 25.04 24.13
C ILE A 165 -8.42 25.34 23.03
N LYS A 166 -7.67 26.44 23.14
CA LYS A 166 -6.61 26.77 22.17
C LYS A 166 -5.52 25.71 22.16
N ASP A 167 -5.12 25.21 23.33
CA ASP A 167 -4.12 24.14 23.44
C ASP A 167 -4.64 22.82 22.86
N VAL A 168 -5.91 22.47 23.14
CA VAL A 168 -6.58 21.30 22.56
C VAL A 168 -6.67 21.41 21.04
N ALA A 169 -7.12 22.56 20.52
CA ALA A 169 -7.25 22.81 19.09
C ALA A 169 -5.90 22.76 18.38
N ALA A 170 -4.86 23.37 18.96
CA ALA A 170 -3.52 23.34 18.39
C ALA A 170 -2.96 21.90 18.36
N ALA A 171 -3.16 21.12 19.42
CA ALA A 171 -2.76 19.71 19.45
C ALA A 171 -3.53 18.88 18.40
N ALA A 172 -4.85 19.03 18.35
CA ALA A 172 -5.71 18.36 17.38
C ALA A 172 -5.33 18.69 15.93
N ALA A 173 -5.03 19.96 15.64
CA ALA A 173 -4.62 20.40 14.32
C ALA A 173 -3.28 19.79 13.90
N ARG A 174 -2.28 19.75 14.80
CA ARG A 174 -0.97 19.13 14.53
C ARG A 174 -1.10 17.63 14.28
N HIS A 175 -1.81 16.93 15.15
CA HIS A 175 -2.02 15.48 15.04
C HIS A 175 -2.76 15.11 13.75
N LYS A 176 -3.87 15.80 13.45
CA LYS A 176 -4.61 15.59 12.20
C LYS A 176 -3.76 15.89 10.97
N LEU A 177 -2.98 16.98 10.99
CA LEU A 177 -2.08 17.32 9.89
C LEU A 177 -1.03 16.22 9.67
N TYR A 178 -0.41 15.73 10.74
CA TYR A 178 0.54 14.62 10.68
C TYR A 178 -0.07 13.40 10.01
N HIS A 179 -1.16 12.86 10.56
CA HIS A 179 -1.75 11.64 10.05
C HIS A 179 -2.27 11.80 8.63
N ILE A 180 -2.94 12.90 8.28
CA ILE A 180 -3.39 13.11 6.89
C ILE A 180 -2.20 13.11 5.93
N THR A 181 -1.12 13.81 6.27
CA THR A 181 0.07 13.89 5.42
C THR A 181 0.77 12.54 5.31
N TYR A 182 0.99 11.86 6.44
CA TYR A 182 1.58 10.53 6.50
C TYR A 182 0.78 9.50 5.68
N CYS A 183 -0.55 9.48 5.84
CA CYS A 183 -1.41 8.55 5.11
C CYS A 183 -1.45 8.85 3.61
N ASN A 184 -1.37 10.11 3.20
CA ASN A 184 -1.23 10.45 1.78
C ASN A 184 0.03 9.82 1.20
N HIS A 185 1.16 9.98 1.89
CA HIS A 185 2.45 9.44 1.47
C HIS A 185 2.46 7.92 1.48
N LEU A 186 1.86 7.28 2.49
CA LEU A 186 1.78 5.83 2.57
C LEU A 186 0.92 5.23 1.45
N ARG A 187 -0.19 5.88 1.10
CA ARG A 187 -1.02 5.48 -0.05
C ARG A 187 -0.27 5.60 -1.36
N ASP A 188 0.50 6.66 -1.55
CA ASP A 188 1.29 6.84 -2.77
C ASP A 188 2.47 5.85 -2.82
N TYR A 189 3.05 5.51 -1.67
CA TYR A 189 4.02 4.44 -1.57
C TYR A 189 3.42 3.10 -2.01
N ILE A 190 2.27 2.68 -1.47
CA ILE A 190 1.59 1.43 -1.86
C ILE A 190 1.33 1.36 -3.37
N LYS A 191 0.86 2.47 -3.97
CA LYS A 191 0.61 2.52 -5.41
C LYS A 191 1.88 2.33 -6.25
N SER A 192 3.03 2.77 -5.74
CA SER A 192 4.33 2.65 -6.42
C SER A 192 4.91 1.22 -6.41
N LEU A 193 4.47 0.36 -5.48
CA LEU A 193 5.01 -0.99 -5.33
C LEU A 193 4.60 -1.90 -6.50
N ILE A 194 5.49 -2.81 -6.88
CA ILE A 194 5.32 -3.67 -8.06
C ILE A 194 5.21 -5.15 -7.73
N THR A 195 5.43 -5.53 -6.46
CA THR A 195 5.26 -6.91 -5.99
C THR A 195 4.28 -7.01 -4.82
N ILE A 196 3.57 -8.15 -4.74
CA ILE A 196 2.68 -8.46 -3.62
C ILE A 196 3.44 -8.50 -2.30
N LYS A 197 4.65 -9.07 -2.29
CA LYS A 197 5.51 -9.14 -1.10
C LYS A 197 5.83 -7.76 -0.51
N GLU A 198 6.13 -6.77 -1.35
CA GLU A 198 6.37 -5.41 -0.88
C GLU A 198 5.09 -4.80 -0.31
N ILE A 199 3.95 -5.00 -0.97
CA ILE A 199 2.64 -4.50 -0.51
C ILE A 199 2.28 -5.09 0.85
N ASP A 200 2.47 -6.40 1.03
CA ASP A 200 2.21 -7.10 2.29
C ASP A 200 3.12 -6.59 3.43
N GLY A 201 4.32 -6.13 3.10
CA GLY A 201 5.27 -5.54 4.04
C GLY A 201 4.90 -4.14 4.51
N VAL A 202 3.89 -3.49 3.90
CA VAL A 202 3.44 -2.16 4.33
C VAL A 202 2.56 -2.27 5.57
N THR A 203 2.98 -1.58 6.63
CA THR A 203 2.24 -1.46 7.90
C THR A 203 2.04 0.00 8.25
N TYR A 204 0.92 0.33 8.90
CA TYR A 204 0.72 1.67 9.47
C TYR A 204 1.79 1.97 10.53
N GLY A 205 2.31 3.20 10.54
CA GLY A 205 3.39 3.60 11.45
C GLY A 205 4.80 3.18 11.02
N MET A 206 4.96 2.53 9.86
CA MET A 206 6.29 2.26 9.31
C MET A 206 7.04 3.55 8.96
N THR A 207 8.36 3.52 9.03
CA THR A 207 9.21 4.58 8.46
C THR A 207 8.98 4.64 6.95
N LEU A 208 8.68 5.83 6.43
CA LEU A 208 8.49 6.02 5.00
C LEU A 208 9.83 5.94 4.26
N PRO A 209 9.84 5.60 2.96
CA PRO A 209 10.99 5.80 2.10
C PRO A 209 11.54 7.23 2.21
N GLU A 210 12.86 7.40 2.16
CA GLU A 210 13.58 8.64 2.51
C GLU A 210 13.00 9.91 1.85
N ALA A 211 12.65 9.84 0.56
CA ALA A 211 12.08 10.98 -0.16
C ALA A 211 10.70 11.39 0.40
N LEU A 212 9.85 10.42 0.73
CA LEU A 212 8.54 10.66 1.32
C LEU A 212 8.69 11.13 2.77
N GLN A 213 9.61 10.54 3.54
CA GLN A 213 9.88 10.97 4.92
C GLN A 213 10.40 12.41 4.99
N SER A 214 11.29 12.79 4.05
CA SER A 214 11.81 14.15 3.94
C SER A 214 10.70 15.14 3.58
N ASN A 215 9.82 14.75 2.66
CA ASN A 215 8.67 15.57 2.28
C ASN A 215 7.67 15.75 3.44
N LEU A 216 7.35 14.67 4.17
CA LEU A 216 6.53 14.73 5.39
C LEU A 216 7.12 15.74 6.38
N THR A 217 8.41 15.59 6.70
CA THR A 217 9.14 16.48 7.62
C THR A 217 9.08 17.93 7.17
N ALA A 218 9.27 18.20 5.87
CA ALA A 218 9.21 19.55 5.31
C ALA A 218 7.81 20.18 5.44
N ILE A 219 6.74 19.42 5.17
CA ILE A 219 5.36 19.88 5.30
C ILE A 219 5.04 20.22 6.77
N LEU A 220 5.41 19.34 7.70
CA LEU A 220 5.16 19.56 9.12
C LEU A 220 5.93 20.78 9.64
N THR A 221 7.20 20.91 9.26
CA THR A 221 8.02 22.08 9.62
C THR A 221 7.41 23.38 9.11
N ALA A 222 6.97 23.40 7.84
CA ALA A 222 6.36 24.58 7.24
C ALA A 222 5.03 24.98 7.91
N ALA A 223 4.29 24.01 8.44
CA ALA A 223 3.05 24.22 9.19
C ALA A 223 3.26 24.53 10.68
N GLY A 224 4.51 24.59 11.16
CA GLY A 224 4.85 24.82 12.57
C GLY A 224 4.72 23.59 13.47
N GLY A 225 4.65 22.39 12.91
CA GLY A 225 4.71 21.11 13.62
C GLY A 225 6.15 20.58 13.75
N THR A 226 6.44 19.88 14.85
CA THR A 226 7.66 19.04 15.00
C THR A 226 7.34 17.60 14.60
N THR A 227 8.36 16.84 14.17
CA THR A 227 8.23 15.42 13.75
C THR A 227 8.14 14.42 14.91
N ASP A 228 7.95 14.89 16.14
CA ASP A 228 7.97 14.03 17.33
C ASP A 228 6.57 13.43 17.58
N GLU A 229 6.16 12.49 16.73
CA GLU A 229 5.25 11.41 17.10
C GLU A 229 6.03 10.09 17.01
N THR A 230 7.03 9.95 17.89
CA THR A 230 7.66 8.66 18.18
C THR A 230 7.39 8.30 19.64
N THR A 231 6.13 8.04 19.98
CA THR A 231 5.69 7.19 21.11
C THR A 231 4.17 7.30 21.30
N ALA A 232 3.44 6.29 20.86
CA ALA A 232 2.28 5.70 21.54
C ALA A 232 2.03 4.32 20.91
#